data_AF-A0A1F9RT24-F1
#
_entry.id   AF-A0A1F9RT24-F1
#
_cell.length_a   1.000
_cell.length_b   1.000
_cell.length_c   1.000
_cell.angle_alpha   90.00
_cell.angle_beta   90.00
_cell.angle_gamma   90.00
#
_symmetry.space_group_name_H-M   'P 1'
#
loop_
_entity.id
_entity.type
_entity.pdbx_description
1 polymer ?
#
loop_
_entity_poly.entity_id
_entity_poly.type
_entity_poly.pdbx_seq_one_letter_code
_entity_poly.pdbx_strand_id
1 'polypeptide(L)' 'MLSSVLNSEQAIIVNVGIMRTFVQLRNILSSHQDLAHKLDELEQKYDAQFKVVFDAIREFTEPPTGQPPREIGFKPE' A
#
# COMPACT_ATOMS: atom_id res chain seq x y z
N MET A 1 1.03 -3.68 -3.44
CA MET A 1 2.01 -3.38 -2.36
C MET A 1 1.64 -2.12 -1.57
N LEU A 2 1.53 -2.22 -0.24
CA LEU A 2 1.16 -1.13 0.68
C LEU A 2 2.27 -0.07 0.86
N SER A 3 3.53 -0.50 0.85
CA SER A 3 4.68 0.36 1.16
C SER A 3 5.07 1.31 0.03
N SER A 4 4.58 1.11 -1.19
CA SER A 4 4.79 2.06 -2.29
C SER A 4 3.95 3.33 -2.15
N VAL A 5 3.01 3.33 -1.21
CA VAL A 5 2.02 4.39 -1.01
C VAL A 5 2.22 5.01 0.35
N LEU A 6 2.40 4.18 1.37
CA LEU A 6 2.83 4.60 2.69
C LEU A 6 4.35 4.42 2.78
N ASN A 7 5.12 5.50 2.65
CA ASN A 7 6.59 5.49 2.74
C ASN A 7 7.11 5.42 4.19
N SER A 8 6.39 4.75 5.09
CA SER A 8 6.82 4.59 6.49
C SER A 8 7.53 3.25 6.71
N GLU A 9 8.48 3.23 7.63
CA GLU A 9 9.21 2.01 8.01
C GLU A 9 8.25 0.90 8.46
N GLN A 10 7.19 1.25 9.21
CA GLN A 10 6.14 0.32 9.60
C GLN A 10 5.39 -0.26 8.39
N ALA A 11 5.05 0.56 7.39
CA ALA A 11 4.35 0.08 6.20
C ALA A 11 5.21 -0.88 5.36
N ILE A 12 6.52 -0.65 5.31
CA ILE A 12 7.48 -1.56 4.66
C ILE A 12 7.49 -2.92 5.37
N ILE A 13 7.61 -2.92 6.70
CA ILE A 13 7.65 -4.15 7.52
C ILE A 13 6.35 -4.96 7.33
N VAL A 14 5.20 -4.30 7.40
CA VAL A 14 3.89 -4.95 7.21
C VAL A 14 3.76 -5.53 5.80
N ASN A 15 4.15 -4.78 4.77
CA ASN A 15 4.09 -5.24 3.38
C ASN A 15 4.98 -6.47 3.11
N VAL A 16 6.17 -6.51 3.71
CA VAL A 16 7.04 -7.71 3.68
C VAL A 16 6.38 -8.90 4.39
N GLY A 17 5.70 -8.67 5.52
CA GLY A 17 4.94 -9.69 6.23
C GLY A 17 3.84 -10.31 5.37
N ILE A 18 3.04 -9.47 4.71
CA ILE A 18 1.97 -9.89 3.79
C ILE A 18 2.53 -10.77 2.68
N MET A 19 3.60 -10.33 2.02
CA MET A 19 4.23 -11.09 0.93
C MET A 19 4.79 -12.44 1.39
N ARG A 20 5.40 -12.50 2.59
CA ARG A 20 5.87 -13.78 3.16
C ARG A 20 4.74 -14.76 3.39
N THR A 21 3.58 -14.29 3.86
CA THR A 21 2.40 -15.15 4.06
C THR A 21 1.92 -15.74 2.73
N PHE A 22 1.85 -14.95 1.65
CA PHE A 22 1.47 -15.45 0.32
C PHE A 22 2.48 -16.46 -0.23
N VAL A 23 3.78 -16.19 -0.10
CA VAL A 23 4.83 -17.14 -0.51
C VAL A 23 4.75 -18.44 0.29
N GLN A 24 4.51 -18.37 1.59
CA GLN A 24 4.37 -19.57 2.41
C GLN A 24 3.12 -20.36 2.07
N LEU A 25 2.01 -19.69 1.78
CA LEU A 25 0.79 -20.32 1.27
C LEU A 25 1.06 -21.04 -0.06
N ARG A 26 1.77 -20.40 -0.99
CA ARG A 26 2.18 -21.02 -2.27
C ARG A 26 3.07 -22.24 -2.07
N ASN A 27 4.00 -22.21 -1.12
CA ASN A 27 4.87 -23.35 -0.83
C ASN A 27 4.06 -24.56 -0.33
N ILE A 28 3.07 -24.35 0.54
CA ILE A 28 2.17 -25.42 1.02
C ILE A 28 1.36 -26.01 -0.14
N LEU A 29 0.91 -25.17 -1.06
CA LEU A 29 0.02 -25.56 -2.17
C LEU A 29 0.78 -26.00 -3.43
N SER A 30 2.10 -25.88 -3.46
CA SER A 30 2.96 -26.22 -4.62
C SER A 30 2.91 -27.70 -5.02
N SER A 31 2.39 -28.57 -4.15
CA SER A 31 2.06 -29.96 -4.47
C SER A 31 0.87 -30.09 -5.44
N HIS A 32 0.10 -29.02 -5.65
CA HIS A 32 -1.11 -28.96 -6.46
C HIS A 32 -1.03 -27.76 -7.43
N GLN A 33 -0.63 -28.02 -8.67
CA GLN A 33 -0.34 -27.01 -9.69
C GLN A 33 -1.53 -26.07 -9.98
N ASP A 34 -2.75 -26.59 -10.01
CA ASP A 34 -3.98 -25.80 -10.20
C ASP A 34 -4.25 -24.82 -9.05
N LEU A 35 -3.86 -25.20 -7.83
CA LEU A 35 -4.10 -24.42 -6.64
C LEU A 35 -3.08 -23.29 -6.50
N ALA A 36 -1.83 -23.54 -6.92
CA ALA A 36 -0.83 -22.49 -7.09
C ALA A 36 -1.28 -21.46 -8.13
N HIS A 37 -1.86 -21.92 -9.25
CA HIS A 37 -2.28 -21.01 -10.32
C HIS A 37 -3.44 -20.09 -9.88
N LYS A 38 -4.44 -20.63 -9.18
CA LYS A 38 -5.51 -19.82 -8.56
C LYS A 38 -4.98 -18.82 -7.53
N LEU A 39 -3.91 -19.17 -6.82
CA LEU A 39 -3.29 -18.27 -5.86
C LEU A 39 -2.61 -17.09 -6.55
N ASP A 40 -1.87 -17.35 -7.62
CA ASP A 40 -1.19 -16.32 -8.42
C ASP A 40 -2.22 -15.35 -9.04
N GLU A 41 -3.35 -15.87 -9.53
CA GLU A 41 -4.46 -15.05 -10.03
C GLU A 41 -5.10 -14.18 -8.93
N LEU A 42 -5.32 -14.75 -7.74
CA LEU A 42 -5.84 -14.00 -6.60
C LEU A 42 -4.86 -12.89 -6.19
N GLU A 43 -3.57 -13.20 -6.11
CA GLU A 43 -2.52 -12.22 -5.79
C GLU A 43 -2.56 -11.04 -6.77
N GLN A 44 -2.55 -11.30 -8.08
CA GLN A 44 -2.63 -10.24 -9.10
C GLN A 44 -3.93 -9.43 -9.00
N LYS A 45 -5.07 -10.11 -8.80
CA LYS A 45 -6.37 -9.44 -8.70
C LYS A 45 -6.42 -8.49 -7.51
N TYR A 46 -5.93 -8.94 -6.35
CA TYR A 46 -5.93 -8.11 -5.15
C TYR A 46 -4.91 -6.98 -5.25
N ASP A 47 -3.73 -7.20 -5.81
CA ASP A 47 -2.74 -6.12 -6.02
C ASP A 47 -3.32 -5.00 -6.90
N ALA A 48 -4.11 -5.34 -7.93
CA ALA A 48 -4.81 -4.38 -8.77
C ALA A 48 -5.95 -3.64 -8.02
N GLN A 49 -6.74 -4.36 -7.21
CA GLN A 49 -7.81 -3.75 -6.42
C GLN A 49 -7.27 -2.82 -5.33
N PHE A 50 -6.16 -3.20 -4.70
CA PHE A 50 -5.52 -2.38 -3.68
C PHE A 50 -4.95 -1.08 -4.24
N LYS A 51 -4.57 -1.03 -5.52
CA LYS A 51 -4.13 0.21 -6.17
C LYS A 51 -5.14 1.36 -6.01
N VAL A 52 -6.43 1.09 -6.18
CA VAL A 52 -7.49 2.10 -6.05
C VAL A 52 -7.58 2.61 -4.60
N VAL A 53 -7.50 1.70 -3.63
CA VAL A 53 -7.50 2.06 -2.20
C VAL A 53 -6.27 2.91 -1.86
N PHE A 54 -5.13 2.56 -2.42
CA PHE A 54 -3.88 3.29 -2.24
C PHE A 54 -3.88 4.68 -2.85
N ASP A 55 -4.40 4.81 -4.07
CA ASP A 55 -4.53 6.10 -4.74
C ASP A 55 -5.43 7.03 -3.91
N ALA A 56 -6.51 6.52 -3.33
CA ALA A 56 -7.37 7.27 -2.42
C ALA A 56 -6.64 7.68 -1.11
N ILE A 57 -5.88 6.80 -0.48
CA ILE A 57 -5.10 7.15 0.73
C ILE A 57 -4.06 8.23 0.43
N ARG A 58 -3.44 8.18 -0.76
CA ARG A 58 -2.46 9.17 -1.21
C ARG A 58 -3.09 10.56 -1.31
N GLU A 59 -4.29 10.65 -1.87
CA GLU A 59 -5.03 11.92 -1.97
C GLU A 59 -5.27 12.57 -0.59
N PHE A 60 -5.46 11.77 0.47
CA PHE A 60 -5.63 12.27 1.83
C PHE A 60 -4.32 12.60 2.56
N THR A 61 -3.21 11.97 2.18
CA THR A 61 -1.91 12.13 2.85
C THR A 61 -0.95 13.07 2.11
N GLU A 62 -1.28 13.48 0.88
CA GLU A 62 -0.51 14.47 0.16
C GLU A 62 -0.60 15.83 0.87
N PRO A 63 0.56 16.43 1.25
CA PRO A 63 0.56 17.76 1.82
C PRO A 63 0.00 18.75 0.79
N PRO A 64 -0.80 19.75 1.21
CA PRO A 64 -1.41 20.69 0.29
C PRO A 64 -0.34 21.36 -0.56
N THR A 65 -0.39 21.10 -1.87
CA THR A 65 0.43 21.75 -2.89
C THR A 65 -0.12 23.15 -3.14
N GLY A 66 0.07 24.04 -2.17
CA GLY A 66 -0.39 25.42 -2.23
C GLY A 66 0.58 26.34 -1.48
N GLN A 67 0.66 27.59 -1.93
CA GLN A 67 1.46 28.65 -1.30
C GLN A 67 1.28 28.65 0.22
N PRO A 68 2.33 29.00 0.99
CA PRO A 68 2.25 29.02 2.45
C PRO A 68 0.99 29.78 2.88
N PRO A 69 0.23 29.25 3.87
CA PRO A 69 -1.01 29.88 4.32
C PRO A 69 -0.72 31.34 4.65
N ARG A 70 -1.55 32.26 4.15
CA ARG A 70 -1.45 33.69 4.48
C ARG A 70 -1.34 33.81 6.00
N GLU A 71 -0.35 34.55 6.48
CA GLU A 71 -0.22 34.86 7.90
C GLU A 71 -1.51 35.57 8.35
N ILE A 72 -2.35 34.88 9.11
CA ILE A 72 -3.54 35.46 9.75
C ILE A 72 -3.16 35.75 11.20
N GLY A 73 -2.92 37.03 11.50
CA GLY A 73 -2.60 37.51 12.84
C GLY A 73 -2.29 39.01 12.86
N PHE A 74 -2.50 39.65 14.01
CA PHE A 74 -2.08 41.04 14.23
C PHE A 74 -0.57 41.08 14.47
N LYS A 75 0.16 41.84 13.66
CA LYS A 75 1.57 42.18 13.91
C LYS A 75 1.60 43.36 14.88
N PRO A 76 2.17 43.22 16.09
CA PRO A 76 2.52 44.38 16.89
C PRO A 76 3.75 45.04 16.27
N GLU A 77 3.68 46.35 16.04
CA GLU A 77 4.85 47.18 15.76
C GLU A 77 5.78 47.24 16.97
#